data_AF-A0ABD5Q920-F1
#
_entry.id   AF-A0ABD5Q920-F1
#
_cell.length_a   1.000
_cell.length_b   1.000
_cell.length_c   1.000
_cell.angle_alpha   90.00
_cell.angle_beta   90.00
_cell.angle_gamma   90.00
#
_symmetry.space_group_name_H-M   'P 1'
#
loop_
_entity.id
_entity.type
_entity.pdbx_description
1 polymer ?
#
loop_
_entity_poly.entity_id
_entity_poly.type
_entity_poly.pdbx_seq_one_letter_code
_entity_poly.pdbx_strand_id
1 'polypeptide(L)' 'MVTNELDFRGSLGMPPAQYPEMLEMVETGKLDPEAIVSETIALEDTQDRLDAMTEYRTHGFPVIAEF' A
#
# COMPACT_ATOMS: atom_id res chain seq x y z
N MET A 1 23.77 -0.98 -34.57
CA MET A 1 22.31 -1.16 -34.37
C MET A 1 22.08 -1.09 -32.87
N VAL A 2 21.43 -0.02 -32.36
CA VAL A 2 21.05 0.07 -30.94
C VAL A 2 19.67 -0.56 -30.85
N THR A 3 19.56 -1.75 -30.28
CA THR A 3 18.48 -2.68 -30.66
C THR A 3 17.18 -2.59 -29.85
N ASN A 4 17.11 -1.94 -28.68
CA ASN A 4 15.85 -1.82 -27.92
C ASN A 4 15.66 -0.52 -27.10
N GLU A 5 16.66 0.37 -27.02
CA GLU A 5 16.59 1.66 -26.29
C GLU A 5 15.92 1.58 -24.89
N LEU A 6 16.23 0.52 -24.12
CA LEU A 6 15.62 0.31 -22.80
C LEU A 6 16.20 1.27 -21.76
N ASP A 7 15.31 1.90 -20.98
CA ASP A 7 15.64 2.74 -19.83
C ASP A 7 15.15 2.07 -18.53
N PHE A 8 16.05 1.91 -17.56
CA PHE A 8 15.75 1.34 -16.25
C PHE A 8 15.74 2.44 -15.20
N ARG A 9 14.54 2.76 -14.71
CA ARG A 9 14.37 3.73 -13.63
C ARG A 9 14.09 3.02 -12.32
N GLY A 10 15.06 3.08 -11.41
CA GLY A 10 14.86 2.64 -10.04
C GLY A 10 13.83 3.52 -9.35
N SER A 11 12.95 2.90 -8.57
CA SER A 11 11.99 3.58 -7.70
C SER A 11 12.09 2.97 -6.31
N LEU A 12 12.10 3.82 -5.29
CA LEU A 12 12.19 3.40 -3.90
C LEU A 12 11.26 4.26 -3.05
N GLY A 13 10.15 3.69 -2.62
CA GLY A 13 9.18 4.34 -1.74
C GLY A 13 8.67 5.68 -2.28
N MET A 14 8.15 6.49 -1.36
CA MET A 14 7.71 7.85 -1.63
C MET A 14 8.43 8.78 -0.64
N PRO A 15 9.16 9.82 -1.10
CA PRO A 15 9.78 10.78 -0.20
C PRO A 15 8.74 11.49 0.67
N PRO A 16 8.99 11.74 1.96
CA PRO A 16 8.03 12.41 2.85
C PRO A 16 7.55 13.78 2.34
N ALA A 17 8.41 14.50 1.59
CA ALA A 17 8.07 15.77 0.96
C ALA A 17 6.93 15.67 -0.08
N GLN A 18 6.65 14.47 -0.61
CA GLN A 18 5.59 14.22 -1.59
C GLN A 18 4.27 13.75 -0.96
N TYR A 19 4.24 13.47 0.35
CA TYR A 19 3.03 13.03 1.04
C TYR A 19 1.88 14.04 0.96
N PRO A 20 2.09 15.37 1.08
CA PRO A 20 1.00 16.33 0.96
C PRO A 20 0.25 16.24 -0.37
N GLU A 21 0.97 16.12 -1.49
CA GLU A 21 0.35 15.98 -2.82
C GLU A 21 -0.40 14.64 -2.95
N MET A 22 0.16 13.56 -2.42
CA MET A 22 -0.53 12.25 -2.39
C MET A 22 -1.82 12.31 -1.57
N LEU A 23 -1.82 12.98 -0.42
CA LEU A 23 -3.00 13.14 0.43
C LEU A 23 -4.05 14.05 -0.23
N GLU A 24 -3.64 15.11 -0.93
CA GLU A 24 -4.56 15.95 -1.72
C GLU A 24 -5.25 15.14 -2.83
N MET A 25 -4.53 14.21 -3.47
CA MET A 25 -5.15 13.30 -4.44
C MET A 25 -6.19 12.36 -3.80
N VAL A 26 -6.02 11.97 -2.54
CA VAL A 26 -7.04 11.22 -1.78
C VAL A 26 -8.23 12.13 -1.45
N GLU A 27 -7.96 13.33 -0.92
CA GLU A 27 -9.00 14.30 -0.55
C GLU A 27 -9.90 14.69 -1.73
N THR A 28 -9.31 14.85 -2.92
CA THR A 28 -10.02 15.18 -4.16
C THR A 28 -10.73 13.96 -4.79
N GLY A 29 -10.60 12.77 -4.21
CA GLY A 29 -11.18 11.53 -4.71
C GLY A 29 -10.50 10.97 -5.97
N LYS A 30 -9.33 11.52 -6.36
CA LYS A 30 -8.53 10.99 -7.47
C LYS A 30 -7.90 9.64 -7.10
N LEU A 31 -7.57 9.45 -5.83
CA LEU A 31 -7.14 8.18 -5.27
C LEU A 31 -8.18 7.69 -4.27
N ASP A 32 -8.57 6.43 -4.40
CA ASP A 32 -9.44 5.74 -3.45
C ASP A 32 -8.63 4.69 -2.68
N PRO A 33 -8.12 5.02 -1.48
CA PRO A 33 -7.38 4.05 -0.67
C PRO A 33 -8.28 2.94 -0.10
N GLU A 34 -9.60 3.14 -0.01
CA GLU A 34 -10.52 2.11 0.51
C GLU A 34 -10.58 0.91 -0.44
N ALA A 35 -10.45 1.15 -1.76
CA ALA A 35 -10.45 0.11 -2.78
C ALA A 35 -9.36 -0.97 -2.62
N ILE A 36 -8.31 -0.71 -1.84
CA ILE A 36 -7.22 -1.66 -1.56
C ILE A 36 -7.25 -2.21 -0.12
N VAL A 37 -8.15 -1.71 0.73
CA VAL A 37 -8.36 -2.26 2.08
C VAL A 37 -9.14 -3.56 1.94
N SER A 38 -8.59 -4.65 2.46
CA SER A 38 -9.26 -5.97 2.39
C SER A 38 -10.12 -6.28 3.60
N GLU A 39 -9.72 -5.78 4.77
CA GLU A 39 -10.39 -6.01 6.05
C GLU A 39 -9.95 -4.96 7.07
N THR A 40 -10.82 -4.69 8.03
CA THR A 40 -10.49 -3.96 9.26
C THR A 40 -10.40 -4.95 10.41
N ILE A 41 -9.32 -4.90 11.19
CA ILE A 41 -9.06 -5.83 12.29
C ILE A 41 -8.95 -5.09 13.63
N ALA A 42 -9.14 -5.83 14.72
CA ALA A 42 -8.82 -5.35 16.05
C ALA A 42 -7.32 -5.48 16.33
N LEU A 43 -6.82 -4.69 17.28
CA LEU A 43 -5.40 -4.66 17.63
C LEU A 43 -4.91 -6.05 18.10
N GLU A 44 -5.73 -6.79 18.83
CA GLU A 44 -5.43 -8.15 19.31
C GLU A 44 -5.19 -9.17 18.20
N ASP A 45 -5.81 -9.00 17.03
CA ASP A 45 -5.71 -9.93 15.89
C ASP A 45 -4.42 -9.76 15.06
N THR A 46 -3.57 -8.79 15.43
CA THR A 46 -2.36 -8.43 14.67
C THR A 46 -1.41 -9.61 14.48
N GLN A 47 -1.23 -10.46 15.50
CA GLN A 47 -0.31 -11.59 15.44
C GLN A 47 -0.75 -12.62 14.39
N ASP A 48 -2.00 -13.07 14.48
CA ASP A 48 -2.59 -14.02 13.53
C ASP A 48 -2.49 -13.49 12.10
N ARG A 49 -2.68 -12.17 11.93
CA ARG A 49 -2.59 -11.55 10.60
C ARG A 49 -1.18 -11.50 10.03
N LEU A 50 -0.16 -11.26 10.86
CA LEU A 50 1.24 -11.30 10.44
C LEU A 50 1.68 -12.72 10.09
N ASP A 51 1.24 -13.73 10.85
CA ASP A 51 1.51 -15.14 10.54
C ASP A 51 0.89 -15.54 9.19
N ALA A 52 -0.33 -15.08 8.89
CA ALA A 52 -0.97 -15.29 7.60
C ALA A 52 -0.18 -14.69 6.42
N MET A 53 0.51 -13.55 6.61
CA MET A 53 1.33 -12.91 5.57
C MET A 53 2.55 -13.76 5.20
N THR A 54 3.15 -14.47 6.16
CA THR A 54 4.26 -15.40 5.92
C THR A 54 3.84 -16.55 5.00
N GLU A 55 2.58 -16.97 5.11
CA GLU A 55 1.99 -18.03 4.27
C GLU A 55 1.36 -17.49 2.98
N TYR A 56 1.54 -16.21 2.65
CA TYR A 56 0.95 -15.55 1.47
C TYR A 56 -0.59 -15.65 1.40
N ARG A 57 -1.27 -15.81 2.53
CA ARG A 57 -2.74 -16.01 2.60
C ARG A 57 -3.51 -14.69 2.64
N THR A 58 -2.92 -13.63 2.09
CA THR A 58 -3.32 -12.26 2.38
C THR A 58 -3.41 -11.45 1.11
N HIS A 59 -4.55 -10.82 0.89
CA HIS A 59 -4.80 -9.95 -0.25
C HIS A 59 -5.10 -8.54 0.25
N GLY A 60 -4.69 -7.52 -0.51
CA GLY A 60 -4.87 -6.12 -0.12
C GLY A 60 -4.18 -5.75 1.19
N PHE A 61 -4.68 -4.70 1.82
CA PHE A 61 -4.14 -4.14 3.06
C PHE A 61 -5.12 -4.34 4.22
N PRO A 62 -4.79 -5.16 5.24
CA PRO A 62 -5.53 -5.17 6.49
C PRO A 62 -5.24 -3.88 7.27
N VAL A 63 -6.27 -3.26 7.84
CA VAL A 63 -6.15 -2.00 8.61
C VAL A 63 -6.62 -2.22 10.04
N ILE A 64 -5.78 -1.87 11.02
CA ILE A 64 -6.18 -1.91 12.44
C ILE A 64 -7.07 -0.69 12.71
N ALA A 65 -8.31 -0.94 13.15
CA ALA A 65 -9.31 0.11 13.37
C ALA A 65 -10.01 0.01 14.74
N GLU A 66 -9.79 -1.07 15.50
CA GLU A 66 -10.37 -1.31 16.83
C GLU A 66 -9.26 -1.52 17.87
N PHE A 67 -9.42 -0.94 19.07
CA PHE A 67 -8.39 -0.82 20.10
C PHE A 67 -8.88 -1.18 21.51
#